data_AF-A0A945WEB4-F1
#
_entry.id   AF-A0A945WEB4-F1
#
_cell.length_a   1.000
_cell.length_b   1.000
_cell.length_c   1.000
_cell.angle_alpha   90.00
_cell.angle_beta   90.00
_cell.angle_gamma   90.00
#
_symmetry.space_group_name_H-M   'P 1'
#
loop_
_entity.id
_entity.type
_entity.pdbx_description
1 polymer ?
#
loop_
_entity_poly.entity_id
_entity_poly.type
_entity_poly.pdbx_seq_one_letter_code
_entity_poly.pdbx_strand_id
1 'polypeptide(L)'
;MKPLKLGYLFLLFLLLACRKDKVDDVNPLIPPGDGHDHGAPIENTASVEGYSDKVAYYPGDSVRLMISTAADSMVSIAKRNRSNQFHIFPSPSNGELMISPSKNNVEYSITLFDAEGDLRLSTKSILAQEFKMDLRSLASGIYFLKIISSSGMEMHKIVLN
;
A
#
# COMPACT_ATOMS: atom_id res chain seq x y z
N MET A 1 44.60 -72.12 -29.69
CA MET A 1 43.63 -71.14 -29.13
C MET A 1 44.03 -69.75 -29.57
N LYS A 2 43.28 -69.11 -30.47
CA LYS A 2 43.46 -67.69 -30.83
C LYS A 2 42.36 -66.89 -30.11
N PRO A 3 42.67 -65.87 -29.30
CA PRO A 3 41.64 -65.13 -28.58
C PRO A 3 40.76 -64.37 -29.58
N LEU A 4 39.49 -64.76 -29.62
CA LEU A 4 38.45 -64.19 -30.46
C LEU A 4 38.14 -62.77 -29.96
N LYS A 5 38.36 -61.81 -30.85
CA LYS A 5 38.19 -60.35 -30.77
C LYS A 5 37.11 -59.84 -29.78
N LEU A 6 37.50 -59.68 -28.52
CA LEU A 6 36.73 -58.97 -27.49
C LEU A 6 36.53 -57.47 -27.82
N GLY A 7 37.45 -56.89 -28.60
CA GLY A 7 37.36 -55.49 -29.04
C GLY A 7 36.27 -55.19 -30.07
N TYR A 8 35.84 -56.18 -30.86
CA TYR A 8 34.80 -55.96 -31.88
C TYR A 8 33.40 -55.93 -31.27
N LEU A 9 33.20 -56.67 -30.16
CA LEU A 9 31.94 -56.68 -29.40
C LEU A 9 31.73 -55.36 -28.66
N PHE A 10 32.81 -54.74 -28.16
CA PHE A 10 32.76 -53.43 -27.49
C PHE A 10 32.47 -52.28 -28.47
N LEU A 11 33.00 -52.36 -29.70
CA LEU A 11 32.72 -51.36 -30.75
C LEU A 11 31.27 -51.47 -31.28
N LEU A 12 30.72 -52.70 -31.34
CA LEU A 12 29.32 -52.93 -31.72
C LEU A 12 28.35 -52.36 -30.65
N PHE A 13 28.69 -52.50 -29.36
CA PHE A 13 27.90 -51.93 -28.26
C PHE A 13 27.94 -50.39 -28.24
N LEU A 14 29.07 -49.78 -28.61
CA LEU A 14 29.19 -48.31 -28.69
C LEU A 14 28.36 -47.71 -29.83
N LEU A 15 28.21 -48.44 -30.96
CA LEU A 15 27.38 -48.01 -32.10
C LEU A 15 25.87 -48.16 -31.84
N LEU A 16 25.45 -49.07 -30.96
CA LEU A 16 24.04 -49.18 -30.56
C LEU A 16 23.61 -48.14 -29.50
N ALA A 17 24.56 -47.50 -28.80
CA ALA A 17 24.26 -46.52 -27.75
C ALA A 17 23.92 -45.12 -28.29
N CYS A 18 24.15 -44.84 -29.58
CA CYS A 18 23.78 -43.56 -30.19
C CYS A 18 22.36 -43.63 -30.77
N ARG A 19 21.37 -43.91 -29.92
CA ARG A 19 19.99 -43.55 -30.26
C ARG A 19 19.90 -42.06 -30.02
N LYS A 20 19.87 -41.28 -31.10
CA LYS A 20 19.59 -39.85 -31.07
C LYS A 20 18.21 -39.70 -30.46
N ASP A 21 18.15 -39.39 -29.17
CA ASP A 21 16.91 -38.95 -28.55
C ASP A 21 16.42 -37.78 -29.41
N LYS A 22 15.24 -37.94 -29.99
CA LYS A 22 14.56 -36.79 -30.56
C LYS A 22 14.34 -35.86 -29.38
N VAL A 23 15.04 -34.74 -29.38
CA VAL A 23 14.67 -33.59 -28.56
C VAL A 23 13.39 -33.06 -29.16
N ASP A 24 12.28 -33.73 -28.87
CA ASP A 24 10.95 -33.15 -28.97
C ASP A 24 10.71 -32.39 -27.64
N ASP A 25 11.63 -31.48 -27.30
CA ASP A 25 11.34 -30.44 -26.31
C ASP A 25 10.57 -29.37 -27.06
N VAL A 26 9.29 -29.67 -27.30
CA VAL A 26 8.38 -28.71 -27.91
C VAL A 26 8.28 -27.57 -26.91
N ASN A 27 8.88 -26.42 -27.24
CA ASN A 27 8.80 -25.25 -26.38
C ASN A 27 7.31 -25.01 -26.05
N PRO A 28 6.86 -25.21 -24.80
CA PRO A 28 5.44 -25.19 -24.46
C PRO A 28 4.82 -23.80 -24.65
N LEU A 29 5.66 -22.79 -24.91
CA LEU A 29 5.28 -21.41 -25.21
C LEU A 29 4.93 -21.19 -26.68
N ILE A 30 5.18 -22.17 -27.57
CA ILE A 30 4.73 -22.15 -28.96
C ILE A 30 3.46 -23.03 -29.02
N PRO A 31 2.26 -22.44 -29.18
CA PRO A 31 1.05 -23.24 -29.30
C PRO A 31 1.15 -24.17 -30.52
N PRO A 32 0.53 -25.36 -30.47
CA PRO A 32 0.57 -26.31 -31.57
C PRO A 32 0.04 -25.63 -32.84
N GLY A 33 0.84 -25.63 -33.90
CA GLY A 33 0.49 -24.97 -35.16
C GLY A 33 -0.81 -25.55 -35.73
N ASP A 34 -1.74 -24.68 -36.09
CA ASP A 34 -3.03 -24.99 -36.72
C ASP A 34 -2.90 -25.41 -38.21
N GLY A 35 -1.68 -25.57 -38.70
CA GLY A 35 -1.36 -25.92 -40.08
C GLY A 35 -1.19 -24.73 -41.02
N HIS A 36 -1.36 -23.50 -40.54
CA HIS A 36 -1.08 -22.28 -41.29
C HIS A 36 0.32 -21.74 -40.97
N ASP A 37 1.01 -21.19 -41.97
CA ASP A 37 2.31 -20.54 -41.78
C ASP A 37 2.08 -19.13 -41.21
N HIS A 38 2.25 -19.01 -39.91
CA HIS A 38 2.15 -17.75 -39.19
C HIS A 38 3.49 -16.97 -39.17
N GLY A 39 4.53 -17.45 -39.85
CA GLY A 39 5.87 -16.85 -39.78
C GLY A 39 6.58 -17.09 -38.44
N ALA A 40 7.75 -16.48 -38.28
CA ALA A 40 8.56 -16.65 -37.07
C ALA A 40 7.87 -16.00 -35.84
N PRO A 41 7.81 -16.68 -34.68
CA PRO A 41 7.27 -16.08 -33.47
C PRO A 41 8.04 -14.84 -33.06
N ILE A 42 7.34 -13.80 -32.61
CA ILE A 42 7.96 -12.60 -32.04
C ILE A 42 8.11 -12.74 -30.53
N GLU A 43 9.33 -12.52 -30.03
CA GLU A 43 9.62 -12.50 -28.60
C GLU A 43 9.19 -11.17 -27.98
N ASN A 44 8.55 -11.22 -26.82
CA ASN A 44 8.22 -10.03 -26.04
C ASN A 44 9.48 -9.41 -25.43
N THR A 45 9.89 -8.23 -25.91
CA THR A 45 11.06 -7.47 -25.41
C THR A 45 10.70 -6.42 -24.35
N ALA A 46 9.47 -6.39 -23.85
CA ALA A 46 9.04 -5.41 -22.86
C ALA A 46 9.84 -5.55 -21.55
N SER A 47 10.44 -4.44 -21.12
CA SER A 47 11.27 -4.31 -19.92
C SER A 47 10.49 -4.22 -18.60
N VAL A 48 9.21 -4.62 -18.59
CA VAL A 48 8.37 -4.53 -17.38
C VAL A 48 8.60 -5.78 -16.53
N GLU A 49 9.48 -5.65 -15.54
CA GLU A 49 9.66 -6.66 -14.50
C GLU A 49 8.36 -6.83 -13.71
N GLY A 50 7.85 -8.07 -13.66
CA GLY A 50 6.84 -8.49 -12.69
C GLY A 50 5.54 -9.10 -13.23
N TYR A 51 5.27 -9.04 -14.53
CA TYR A 51 4.08 -9.69 -15.13
C TYR A 51 4.32 -10.32 -16.52
N SER A 52 5.59 -10.41 -16.95
CA SER A 52 5.94 -10.97 -18.26
C SER A 52 6.04 -12.49 -18.18
N ASP A 53 4.90 -13.17 -18.27
CA ASP A 53 4.92 -14.53 -18.80
C ASP A 53 5.49 -14.44 -20.23
N LYS A 54 6.62 -15.11 -20.48
CA LYS A 54 7.25 -15.15 -21.80
C LYS A 54 6.33 -15.89 -22.76
N VAL A 55 5.41 -15.18 -23.40
CA VAL A 55 4.50 -15.75 -24.42
C VAL A 55 4.98 -15.28 -25.79
N ALA A 56 5.13 -16.22 -26.72
CA ALA A 56 5.42 -15.93 -28.12
C ALA A 56 4.10 -15.67 -28.87
N TYR A 57 4.04 -14.59 -29.64
CA TYR A 57 2.84 -14.20 -30.40
C TYR A 57 3.09 -14.34 -31.91
N TYR A 58 2.02 -14.54 -32.68
CA TYR A 58 2.05 -14.55 -34.13
C TYR A 58 1.59 -13.20 -34.73
N PRO A 59 2.06 -12.85 -35.95
CA PRO A 59 1.54 -11.72 -36.72
C PRO A 59 0.02 -11.84 -36.94
N GLY A 60 -0.74 -10.91 -36.38
CA GLY A 60 -2.22 -10.90 -36.43
C GLY A 60 -2.89 -11.12 -35.08
N ASP A 61 -2.14 -11.56 -34.07
CA ASP A 61 -2.67 -11.74 -32.72
C ASP A 61 -3.02 -10.39 -32.06
N SER A 62 -4.16 -10.37 -31.38
CA SER A 62 -4.60 -9.23 -30.59
C SER A 62 -4.08 -9.36 -29.16
N VAL A 63 -3.07 -8.57 -28.78
CA VAL A 63 -2.51 -8.55 -27.42
C VAL A 63 -3.28 -7.55 -26.55
N ARG A 64 -3.81 -8.00 -25.40
CA ARG A 64 -4.41 -7.12 -24.37
C ARG A 64 -3.39 -6.79 -23.29
N LEU A 65 -2.89 -5.55 -23.31
CA LEU A 65 -2.04 -5.01 -22.26
C LEU A 65 -2.93 -4.47 -21.12
N MET A 66 -2.92 -5.15 -19.97
CA MET A 66 -3.49 -4.61 -18.73
C MET A 66 -2.41 -3.75 -18.05
N ILE A 67 -2.54 -2.43 -18.17
CA ILE A 67 -1.69 -1.47 -17.46
C ILE A 67 -2.45 -1.06 -16.19
N SER A 68 -2.00 -1.55 -15.03
CA SER A 68 -2.51 -1.13 -13.73
C SER A 68 -1.64 -0.02 -13.17
N THR A 69 -2.11 1.23 -13.26
CA THR A 69 -1.47 2.34 -12.54
C THR A 69 -1.98 2.32 -11.10
N ALA A 70 -1.15 1.88 -10.15
CA ALA A 70 -1.39 2.17 -8.75
C ALA A 70 -1.29 3.68 -8.55
N ALA A 71 -2.43 4.36 -8.40
CA ALA A 71 -2.44 5.74 -7.93
C ALA A 71 -2.17 5.71 -6.43
N ASP A 72 -0.91 5.53 -6.05
CA ASP A 72 -0.46 5.77 -4.68
C ASP A 72 -0.72 7.25 -4.38
N SER A 73 -1.83 7.51 -3.70
CA SER A 73 -2.11 8.83 -3.15
C SER A 73 -1.16 9.01 -1.97
N MET A 74 0.05 9.52 -2.25
CA MET A 74 1.00 9.88 -1.21
C MET A 74 0.37 10.95 -0.32
N VAL A 75 -0.03 10.57 0.89
CA VAL A 75 -0.37 11.55 1.93
C VAL A 75 0.94 12.13 2.45
N SER A 76 1.43 13.16 1.78
CA SER A 76 2.62 13.88 2.23
C SER A 76 2.32 14.53 3.58
N ILE A 77 3.03 14.11 4.63
CA ILE A 77 3.04 14.80 5.92
C ILE A 77 4.00 15.98 5.77
N ALA A 78 3.59 17.02 5.04
CA ALA A 78 4.31 18.28 5.04
C ALA A 78 4.32 18.79 6.49
N LYS A 79 5.49 18.79 7.15
CA LYS A 79 5.68 19.38 8.48
C LYS A 79 5.45 20.89 8.36
N ARG A 80 4.17 21.30 8.38
CA ARG A 80 3.81 22.70 8.52
C ARG A 80 4.00 23.06 9.98
N ASN A 81 4.87 24.04 10.23
CA ASN A 81 4.85 24.80 11.48
C ASN A 81 3.53 25.58 11.54
N ARG A 82 2.42 24.90 11.84
CA ARG A 82 1.18 25.56 12.22
C ARG A 82 1.38 26.02 13.66
N SER A 83 1.38 27.34 13.86
CA SER A 83 1.19 27.88 15.20
C SER A 83 -0.16 27.37 15.70
N ASN A 84 -0.18 26.68 16.84
CA ASN A 84 -1.44 26.31 17.50
C ASN A 84 -2.25 27.60 17.71
N GLN A 85 -3.50 27.61 17.25
CA GLN A 85 -4.41 28.74 17.38
C GLN A 85 -5.12 28.74 18.72
N PHE A 86 -5.00 27.65 19.48
CA PHE A 86 -5.56 27.47 20.79
C PHE A 86 -4.50 26.99 21.79
N HIS A 87 -4.50 27.58 22.96
CA HIS A 87 -3.76 27.12 24.13
C HIS A 87 -4.71 26.33 25.01
N ILE A 88 -4.28 25.12 25.40
CA ILE A 88 -5.10 24.18 26.18
C ILE A 88 -4.28 23.72 27.38
N PHE A 89 -4.81 23.94 28.57
CA PHE A 89 -4.10 23.64 29.82
C PHE A 89 -5.07 23.36 30.98
N PRO A 90 -4.65 22.58 31.98
CA PRO A 90 -3.45 21.75 32.00
C PRO A 90 -3.64 20.49 31.13
N SER A 91 -2.54 19.94 30.61
CA SER A 91 -2.51 18.60 30.00
C SER A 91 -1.26 17.89 30.51
N PRO A 92 -1.36 16.81 31.32
CA PRO A 92 -2.58 16.16 31.81
C PRO A 92 -3.49 17.07 32.67
N SER A 93 -4.79 16.74 32.73
CA SER A 93 -5.81 17.45 33.51
C SER A 93 -6.36 16.58 34.65
N ASN A 94 -6.83 17.23 35.73
CA ASN A 94 -7.50 16.58 36.86
C ASN A 94 -9.02 16.89 36.87
N GLY A 95 -9.61 17.16 35.70
CA GLY A 95 -11.05 17.38 35.55
C GLY A 95 -11.46 18.81 35.21
N GLU A 96 -10.54 19.77 35.17
CA GLU A 96 -10.81 21.11 34.65
C GLU A 96 -9.84 21.43 33.53
N LEU A 97 -10.37 21.93 32.41
CA LEU A 97 -9.58 22.29 31.24
C LEU A 97 -9.89 23.73 30.84
N MET A 98 -8.84 24.53 30.66
CA MET A 98 -8.90 25.88 30.11
C MET A 98 -8.51 25.85 28.64
N ILE A 99 -9.32 26.52 27.81
CA ILE A 99 -9.10 26.65 26.39
C ILE A 99 -9.12 28.14 26.05
N SER A 100 -8.05 28.63 25.43
CA SER A 100 -7.94 30.04 25.04
C SER A 100 -7.43 30.18 23.60
N PRO A 101 -8.15 30.89 22.71
CA PRO A 101 -7.65 31.21 21.38
C PRO A 101 -6.45 32.17 21.47
N SER A 102 -5.43 31.97 20.62
CA SER A 102 -4.26 32.85 20.52
C SER A 102 -4.58 34.23 19.93
N LYS A 103 -5.78 34.40 19.36
CA LYS A 103 -6.28 35.67 18.84
C LYS A 103 -7.60 36.03 19.53
N ASN A 104 -7.82 37.32 19.74
CA ASN A 104 -9.07 37.83 20.30
C ASN A 104 -10.23 37.68 19.31
N ASN A 105 -11.46 37.61 19.85
CA ASN A 105 -12.71 37.57 19.08
C ASN A 105 -12.80 36.43 18.04
N VAL A 106 -12.21 35.28 18.35
CA VAL A 106 -12.37 34.06 17.55
C VAL A 106 -13.61 33.33 18.05
N GLU A 107 -14.58 33.11 17.18
CA GLU A 107 -15.68 32.18 17.43
C GLU A 107 -15.22 30.75 17.11
N TYR A 108 -15.52 29.81 18.01
CA TYR A 108 -15.15 28.41 17.85
C TYR A 108 -16.17 27.45 18.46
N SER A 109 -16.07 26.19 18.06
CA SER A 109 -16.82 25.08 18.64
C SER A 109 -15.87 24.02 19.14
N ILE A 110 -16.28 23.34 20.21
CA ILE A 110 -15.50 22.29 20.85
C ILE A 110 -16.31 21.01 20.85
N THR A 111 -15.66 19.89 20.59
CA THR A 111 -16.23 18.56 20.78
C THR A 111 -15.18 17.65 21.41
N LEU A 112 -15.57 16.92 22.45
CA LEU A 112 -14.72 15.97 23.15
C LEU A 112 -15.18 14.55 22.83
N PHE A 113 -14.23 13.73 22.39
CA PHE A 113 -14.40 12.30 22.15
C PHE A 113 -13.56 11.50 23.14
N ASP A 114 -13.99 10.30 23.50
CA ASP A 114 -13.13 9.34 24.20
C ASP A 114 -12.20 8.58 23.23
N ALA A 115 -11.52 7.54 23.76
CA ALA A 115 -10.58 6.73 22.99
C ALA A 115 -11.24 5.86 21.92
N GLU A 116 -12.50 5.48 22.14
CA GLU A 116 -13.33 4.72 21.21
C GLU A 116 -13.95 5.61 20.12
N GLY A 117 -13.92 6.92 20.31
CA GLY A 117 -14.46 7.92 19.38
C GLY A 117 -15.91 8.33 19.70
N ASP A 118 -16.46 7.92 20.84
CA ASP A 118 -17.78 8.32 21.27
C ASP A 118 -17.78 9.78 21.70
N LEU A 119 -18.84 10.50 21.33
CA LEU A 119 -19.04 11.89 21.72
C LEU A 119 -19.40 11.98 23.21
N ARG A 120 -18.57 12.68 23.99
CA ARG A 120 -18.80 12.90 25.43
C ARG A 120 -19.35 14.29 25.73
N LEU A 121 -18.80 15.32 25.08
CA LEU A 121 -19.24 16.71 25.25
C LEU A 121 -19.19 17.46 23.91
N SER A 122 -20.10 18.41 23.73
CA SER A 122 -20.07 19.32 22.58
C SER A 122 -20.64 20.67 22.94
N THR A 123 -19.92 21.73 22.60
CA THR A 123 -20.32 23.12 22.80
C THR A 123 -20.05 23.88 21.52
N LYS A 124 -21.04 24.63 21.04
CA LYS A 124 -20.97 25.40 19.78
C LYS A 124 -20.96 26.90 20.06
N SER A 125 -20.44 27.67 19.11
CA SER A 125 -20.50 29.14 19.09
C SER A 125 -19.97 29.80 20.36
N ILE A 126 -18.78 29.39 20.79
CA ILE A 126 -18.05 30.01 21.89
C ILE A 126 -17.33 31.23 21.34
N LEU A 127 -17.64 32.40 21.90
CA LEU A 127 -16.92 33.66 21.64
C LEU A 127 -16.37 34.18 22.97
N ALA A 128 -15.30 33.56 23.44
CA ALA A 128 -14.66 33.89 24.71
C ALA A 128 -13.13 33.74 24.60
N GLN A 129 -12.41 34.64 25.26
CA GLN A 129 -10.94 34.59 25.33
C GLN A 129 -10.44 33.45 26.23
N GLU A 130 -11.27 33.02 27.16
CA GLU A 130 -11.03 31.87 28.04
C GLU A 130 -12.33 31.10 28.19
N PHE A 131 -12.27 29.79 27.95
CA PHE A 131 -13.38 28.88 28.16
C PHE A 131 -12.94 27.76 29.10
N LYS A 132 -13.69 27.61 30.20
CA LYS A 132 -13.50 26.53 31.17
C LYS A 132 -14.44 25.39 30.84
N MET A 133 -13.87 24.19 30.71
CA MET A 133 -14.60 22.94 30.53
C MET A 133 -14.44 22.08 31.79
N ASP A 134 -15.57 21.62 32.33
CA ASP A 134 -15.61 20.68 33.44
C ASP A 134 -15.69 19.25 32.90
N LEU A 135 -14.72 18.43 33.27
CA LEU A 135 -14.54 17.03 32.89
C LEU A 135 -14.62 16.10 34.11
N ARG A 136 -14.92 16.61 35.31
CA ARG A 136 -14.88 15.82 36.57
C ARG A 136 -15.87 14.66 36.62
N SER A 137 -16.90 14.68 35.76
CA SER A 137 -17.87 13.58 35.63
C SER A 137 -17.39 12.45 34.71
N LEU A 138 -16.28 12.63 33.99
CA LEU A 138 -15.73 11.66 33.08
C LEU A 138 -14.69 10.78 33.79
N ALA A 139 -14.56 9.54 33.35
CA ALA A 139 -13.56 8.62 33.89
C ALA A 139 -12.14 9.02 33.44
N SER A 140 -11.14 8.74 34.26
CA SER A 140 -9.73 8.91 33.91
C SER A 140 -9.40 8.14 32.62
N GLY A 141 -8.63 8.75 31.73
CA GLY A 141 -8.35 8.17 30.42
C GLY A 141 -7.85 9.17 29.38
N ILE A 142 -7.83 8.72 28.13
CA ILE A 142 -7.44 9.55 26.99
C ILE A 142 -8.70 10.06 26.29
N TYR A 143 -8.69 11.35 25.98
CA TYR A 143 -9.74 12.02 25.22
C TYR A 143 -9.15 12.83 24.08
N PHE A 144 -9.95 13.03 23.05
CA PHE A 144 -9.61 13.85 21.89
C PHE A 144 -10.51 15.08 21.84
N LEU A 145 -9.90 16.24 22.02
CA LEU A 145 -10.54 17.53 21.95
C LEU A 145 -10.43 18.07 20.53
N LYS A 146 -11.56 18.16 19.84
CA LYS A 146 -11.71 18.79 18.55
C LYS A 146 -12.13 20.23 18.72
N ILE A 147 -11.38 21.16 18.13
CA ILE A 147 -11.74 22.57 18.06
C ILE A 147 -11.90 22.96 16.60
N ILE A 148 -13.04 23.56 16.25
CA ILE A 148 -13.29 24.10 14.91
C ILE A 148 -13.56 25.61 15.03
N SER A 149 -12.84 26.40 14.25
CA SER A 149 -13.04 27.84 14.08
C SER A 149 -13.05 28.20 12.59
N SER A 150 -13.23 29.48 12.27
CA SER A 150 -13.13 29.98 10.90
C SER A 150 -11.75 29.77 10.26
N SER A 151 -10.70 29.65 11.08
CA SER A 151 -9.31 29.47 10.62
C SER A 151 -8.90 28.00 10.47
N GLY A 152 -9.74 27.06 10.86
CA GLY A 152 -9.53 25.63 10.62
C GLY A 152 -9.99 24.73 11.76
N MET A 153 -9.43 23.52 11.76
CA MET A 153 -9.71 22.48 12.74
C MET A 153 -8.41 22.01 13.40
N GLU A 154 -8.45 21.89 14.73
CA GLU A 154 -7.38 21.36 15.55
C GLU A 154 -7.88 20.17 16.38
N MET A 155 -7.02 19.16 16.51
CA MET A 155 -7.25 17.99 17.37
C MET A 155 -6.17 17.96 18.44
N HIS A 156 -6.58 17.86 19.71
CA HIS A 156 -5.69 17.84 20.85
C HIS A 156 -5.95 16.60 21.69
N LYS A 157 -4.88 15.89 22.08
CA LYS A 157 -4.96 14.77 23.02
C LYS A 157 -4.97 15.32 24.44
N ILE A 158 -5.97 14.93 25.22
CA ILE A 158 -6.11 15.24 26.64
C ILE A 158 -5.94 13.94 27.43
N VAL A 159 -5.12 14.00 28.47
CA VAL A 159 -4.99 12.90 29.45
C VAL A 159 -5.69 13.37 30.72
N LEU A 160 -6.76 12.68 31.10
CA LEU A 160 -7.51 12.93 32.33
C LEU A 160 -7.06 11.92 33.39
N ASN A 161 -6.62 12.43 34.54
CA ASN A 161 -6.15 11.61 35.67
C ASN A 161 -7.27 11.29 36.64
#